data_AF-A0A8W8JT30-F1
#
_entry.id   AF-A0A8W8JT30-F1
#
_cell.length_a   1.000
_cell.length_b   1.000
_cell.length_c   1.000
_cell.angle_alpha   90.00
_cell.angle_beta   90.00
_cell.angle_gamma   90.00
#
_symmetry.space_group_name_H-M   'P 1'
#
loop_
_entity.id
_entity.type
_entity.pdbx_description
1 polymer ?
#
loop_
_entity_poly.entity_id
_entity_poly.type
_entity_poly.pdbx_seq_one_letter_code
_entity_poly.pdbx_strand_id
1 'polypeptide(L)'
;MLSCDRRPQNLTLVVLAVTVGVLYLAFYRNSFGFINDVKSNIQKSPSFAQTDNSEIRSDSNPTDKNFIDCRGKRQKKIKTIYSRDQKGWYENQEVCNACFDFPKASLKTSNGPTPIFIYPRDQDIWVSTSLQDKGTFESEKLMVISKMMKDHPDLNIIDIGANIGVYTLSTAKAGRKVLAVEALDRNMQHICASVMEGGLQDNVYLIHNAISNGHSVVNLGVDKSNMGGTFVDVDSGHIKELKLGRAQGTYGQVYTITMDDLLELPIMKEFQKVFIKMDVEGFEARAVEKATKFFEKINVVGFVMEWEFHRNQPTAKKIIDFMTARKYKPHVCNVGKAPLNIAESGKWGYDVLWLPG
;
A
#
# COMPACT_ATOMS: atom_id res chain seq x y z
N MET A 1 44.12 3.75 67.13
CA MET A 1 45.02 3.13 66.14
C MET A 1 44.14 2.65 64.98
N LEU A 2 44.17 3.40 63.85
CA LEU A 2 43.86 3.03 62.45
C LEU A 2 42.51 2.34 62.11
N SER A 3 41.82 2.55 60.99
CA SER A 3 41.86 3.46 59.83
C SER A 3 40.73 3.01 58.86
N CYS A 4 40.34 3.90 57.93
CA CYS A 4 39.57 3.72 56.67
C CYS A 4 39.76 2.36 55.96
N ASP A 5 38.89 1.87 55.07
CA ASP A 5 38.46 2.56 53.85
C ASP A 5 37.31 1.86 53.06
N ARG A 6 36.67 2.62 52.17
CA ARG A 6 35.53 2.26 51.30
C ARG A 6 35.97 1.88 49.86
N ARG A 7 35.39 0.78 49.32
CA ARG A 7 35.09 0.46 47.87
C ARG A 7 36.29 0.30 46.88
N PRO A 8 36.11 -0.22 45.62
CA PRO A 8 34.88 -0.67 44.91
C PRO A 8 34.97 -2.02 44.13
N GLN A 9 33.79 -2.59 43.83
CA GLN A 9 33.56 -3.68 42.85
C GLN A 9 33.31 -3.17 41.40
N ASN A 10 34.01 -2.12 40.95
CA ASN A 10 33.71 -1.46 39.65
C ASN A 10 34.73 -1.69 38.51
N LEU A 11 35.68 -2.62 38.62
CA LEU A 11 36.70 -2.78 37.57
C LEU A 11 36.20 -3.52 36.31
N THR A 12 35.24 -4.45 36.44
CA THR A 12 34.83 -5.29 35.29
C THR A 12 33.84 -4.58 34.35
N LEU A 13 33.00 -3.67 34.87
CA LEU A 13 32.06 -2.89 34.04
C LEU A 13 32.74 -1.75 33.26
N VAL A 14 33.82 -1.17 33.80
CA VAL A 14 34.54 -0.07 33.15
C VAL A 14 35.40 -0.58 31.98
N VAL A 15 35.96 -1.79 32.07
CA VAL A 15 36.77 -2.37 30.98
C VAL A 15 35.90 -2.75 29.77
N LEU A 16 34.65 -3.20 29.98
CA LEU A 16 33.69 -3.46 28.89
C LEU A 16 33.18 -2.18 28.21
N ALA A 17 32.97 -1.10 28.98
CA ALA A 17 32.54 0.19 28.41
C ALA A 17 33.67 0.86 27.60
N VAL A 18 34.93 0.72 28.02
CA VAL A 18 36.09 1.29 27.30
C VAL A 18 36.40 0.51 26.02
N THR A 19 36.24 -0.82 26.00
CA THR A 19 36.45 -1.62 24.77
C THR A 19 35.36 -1.39 23.71
N VAL A 20 34.10 -1.20 24.12
CA VAL A 20 33.01 -0.83 23.19
C VAL A 20 33.19 0.60 22.67
N GLY A 21 33.63 1.55 23.51
CA GLY A 21 33.90 2.93 23.08
C GLY A 21 35.06 3.07 22.09
N VAL A 22 36.13 2.28 22.24
CA VAL A 22 37.29 2.30 21.32
C VAL A 22 36.94 1.63 19.98
N LEU A 23 36.10 0.60 19.96
CA LEU A 23 35.57 0.02 18.71
C LEU A 23 34.61 0.97 17.97
N TYR A 24 33.79 1.73 18.71
CA TYR A 24 32.86 2.71 18.14
C TYR A 24 33.59 3.92 17.51
N LEU A 25 34.68 4.40 18.14
CA LEU A 25 35.52 5.47 17.60
C LEU A 25 36.40 5.02 16.43
N ALA A 26 36.88 3.77 16.40
CA ALA A 26 37.63 3.22 15.27
C ALA A 26 36.74 3.02 14.01
N PHE A 27 35.47 2.65 14.19
CA PHE A 27 34.49 2.56 13.10
C PHE A 27 34.20 3.95 12.51
N TYR A 28 34.01 4.98 13.34
CA TYR A 28 33.76 6.35 12.88
C TYR A 28 34.97 7.00 12.19
N ARG A 29 36.19 6.69 12.64
CA ARG A 29 37.42 7.23 12.04
C ARG A 29 37.72 6.63 10.65
N ASN A 30 37.36 5.36 10.43
CA ASN A 30 37.42 4.74 9.10
C ASN A 30 36.27 5.19 8.18
N SER A 31 35.11 5.54 8.71
CA SER A 31 34.01 6.10 7.90
C SER A 31 34.30 7.52 7.38
N PHE A 32 35.07 8.35 8.08
CA PHE A 32 35.46 9.68 7.60
C PHE A 32 36.59 9.66 6.55
N GLY A 33 37.45 8.63 6.56
CA GLY A 33 38.45 8.42 5.51
C GLY A 33 37.85 8.03 4.15
N PHE A 34 36.63 7.50 4.14
CA PHE A 34 35.91 7.11 2.92
C PHE A 34 35.01 8.23 2.34
N ILE A 35 34.78 9.30 3.10
CA ILE A 35 33.88 10.41 2.69
C ILE A 35 34.60 11.45 1.81
N ASN A 36 35.93 11.47 1.79
CA ASN A 36 36.68 12.43 0.97
C ASN A 36 37.05 11.93 -0.43
N ASP A 37 36.89 10.64 -0.74
CA ASP A 37 37.20 10.07 -2.08
C ASP A 37 35.97 9.85 -2.98
N VAL A 38 34.76 10.22 -2.52
CA VAL A 38 33.53 10.11 -3.33
C VAL A 38 33.16 11.45 -4.00
N LYS A 39 33.96 12.51 -3.83
CA LYS A 39 33.68 13.85 -4.40
C LYS A 39 34.18 14.09 -5.83
N SER A 40 34.68 13.09 -6.55
CA SER A 40 35.17 13.28 -7.93
C SER A 40 34.50 12.44 -9.02
N ASN A 41 33.46 11.65 -8.73
CA ASN A 41 32.71 10.92 -9.77
C ASN A 41 31.21 11.20 -9.68
N ILE A 42 30.81 12.41 -10.06
CA ILE A 42 29.44 12.70 -10.49
C ILE A 42 29.28 12.05 -11.88
N GLN A 43 29.02 10.75 -11.87
CA GLN A 43 28.57 10.05 -13.06
C GLN A 43 27.06 10.27 -13.15
N LYS A 44 26.63 10.96 -14.21
CA LYS A 44 25.23 11.21 -14.54
C LYS A 44 24.43 9.93 -14.36
N SER A 45 23.38 9.99 -13.53
CA SER A 45 22.36 8.95 -13.43
C SER A 45 21.88 8.58 -14.84
N PRO A 46 21.78 7.30 -15.20
CA PRO A 46 21.23 6.95 -16.50
C PRO A 46 19.77 7.40 -16.49
N SER A 47 19.41 8.28 -17.43
CA SER A 47 18.03 8.37 -17.88
C SER A 47 17.57 6.95 -18.20
N PHE A 48 16.56 6.44 -17.50
CA PHE A 48 15.94 5.18 -17.88
C PHE A 48 15.45 5.34 -19.31
N ALA A 49 16.16 4.69 -20.23
CA ALA A 49 15.80 4.66 -21.62
C ALA A 49 14.41 4.04 -21.73
N GLN A 50 13.51 4.77 -22.39
CA GLN A 50 12.30 4.20 -22.96
C GLN A 50 12.72 3.06 -23.89
N THR A 51 12.50 1.82 -23.47
CA THR A 51 12.60 0.65 -24.33
C THR A 51 11.20 0.31 -24.86
N ASP A 52 11.10 0.36 -26.18
CA ASP A 52 10.09 -0.20 -27.07
C ASP A 52 8.64 0.30 -26.93
N ASN A 53 8.40 1.45 -27.57
CA ASN A 53 7.11 1.78 -28.15
C ASN A 53 6.78 0.76 -29.25
N SER A 54 5.97 -0.26 -28.95
CA SER A 54 5.24 -0.96 -30.01
C SER A 54 4.28 0.04 -30.66
N GLU A 55 4.43 0.26 -31.97
CA GLU A 55 3.67 1.22 -32.77
C GLU A 55 2.16 1.16 -32.50
N ILE A 56 1.61 2.22 -31.93
CA ILE A 56 0.17 2.46 -31.87
C ILE A 56 -0.27 2.86 -33.27
N ARG A 57 -0.86 1.94 -34.04
CA ARG A 57 -1.58 2.29 -35.27
C ARG A 57 -2.87 3.01 -34.90
N SER A 58 -2.96 4.29 -35.25
CA SER A 58 -4.15 5.13 -35.05
C SER A 58 -5.07 5.03 -36.27
N ASP A 59 -5.85 3.96 -36.37
CA ASP A 59 -6.99 3.94 -37.29
C ASP A 59 -8.19 4.64 -36.63
N SER A 60 -8.63 5.71 -37.27
CA SER A 60 -9.64 6.64 -36.78
C SER A 60 -11.05 6.14 -37.09
N ASN A 61 -11.51 5.14 -36.34
CA ASN A 61 -12.91 4.76 -36.27
C ASN A 61 -13.48 5.14 -34.88
N PRO A 62 -14.68 5.75 -34.74
CA PRO A 62 -15.23 6.20 -33.45
C PRO A 62 -15.34 5.08 -32.40
N THR A 63 -15.44 3.83 -32.85
CA THR A 63 -15.45 2.62 -32.01
C THR A 63 -14.09 2.24 -31.42
N ASP A 64 -12.96 2.75 -31.93
CA ASP A 64 -11.62 2.40 -31.45
C ASP A 64 -11.14 3.20 -30.25
N LYS A 65 -11.79 4.32 -29.91
CA LYS A 65 -11.38 5.13 -28.75
C LYS A 65 -11.52 4.40 -27.40
N ASN A 66 -12.39 3.39 -27.33
CA ASN A 66 -12.69 2.62 -26.12
C ASN A 66 -11.82 1.35 -25.97
N PHE A 67 -10.97 1.06 -26.94
CA PHE A 67 -10.15 -0.14 -26.95
C PHE A 67 -8.67 0.21 -27.09
N ILE A 68 -7.81 -0.65 -26.57
CA ILE A 68 -6.38 -0.67 -26.81
C ILE A 68 -6.03 -2.02 -27.43
N ASP A 69 -5.20 -2.01 -28.47
CA ASP A 69 -4.67 -3.25 -29.03
C ASP A 69 -3.34 -3.56 -28.34
N CYS A 70 -3.34 -4.61 -27.54
CA CYS A 70 -2.14 -5.13 -26.91
C CYS A 70 -1.80 -6.50 -27.48
N ARG A 71 -0.76 -6.54 -28.32
CA ARG A 71 -0.24 -7.77 -28.94
C ARG A 71 -1.29 -8.51 -29.79
N GLY A 72 -2.04 -7.77 -30.61
CA GLY A 72 -3.08 -8.31 -31.49
C GLY A 72 -4.37 -8.70 -30.74
N LYS A 73 -4.50 -8.32 -29.47
CA LYS A 73 -5.71 -8.51 -28.67
C LYS A 73 -6.34 -7.15 -28.40
N ARG A 74 -7.56 -7.00 -28.91
CA ARG A 74 -8.41 -5.83 -28.63
C ARG A 74 -8.94 -5.90 -27.19
N GLN A 75 -8.42 -5.06 -26.32
CA GLN A 75 -8.81 -4.97 -24.91
C GLN A 75 -9.61 -3.70 -24.67
N LYS A 76 -10.69 -3.78 -23.87
CA LYS A 76 -11.47 -2.60 -23.47
C LYS A 76 -10.63 -1.75 -22.50
N LYS A 77 -10.60 -0.44 -22.69
CA LYS A 77 -9.94 0.49 -21.78
C LYS A 77 -10.71 0.60 -20.46
N ILE A 78 -10.00 0.88 -19.38
CA ILE A 78 -10.60 1.19 -18.08
C ILE A 78 -11.12 2.62 -18.15
N LYS A 79 -12.45 2.79 -18.13
CA LYS A 79 -13.06 4.11 -18.35
C LYS A 79 -12.91 5.05 -17.17
N THR A 80 -12.66 4.52 -15.97
CA THR A 80 -12.80 5.29 -14.74
C THR A 80 -11.50 5.26 -13.95
N ILE A 81 -10.59 6.15 -14.34
CA ILE A 81 -9.32 6.39 -13.66
C ILE A 81 -9.29 7.87 -13.32
N TYR A 82 -9.23 8.18 -12.03
CA TYR A 82 -9.18 9.56 -11.56
C TYR A 82 -7.88 9.83 -10.81
N SER A 83 -7.41 11.07 -10.94
CA SER A 83 -6.43 11.66 -10.05
C SER A 83 -6.96 12.99 -9.56
N ARG A 84 -6.47 13.43 -8.40
CA ARG A 84 -6.70 14.78 -7.88
C ARG A 84 -5.37 15.51 -7.76
N ASP A 85 -5.37 16.79 -8.09
CA ASP A 85 -4.28 17.73 -7.82
C ASP A 85 -4.80 18.98 -7.11
N GLN A 86 -4.01 20.06 -7.09
CA GLN A 86 -4.40 21.34 -6.48
C GLN A 86 -5.61 22.01 -7.16
N LYS A 87 -5.93 21.65 -8.40
CA LYS A 87 -7.05 22.21 -9.18
C LYS A 87 -8.33 21.37 -9.02
N GLY A 88 -8.22 20.15 -8.53
CA GLY A 88 -9.35 19.25 -8.27
C GLY A 88 -9.21 17.90 -8.96
N TRP A 89 -10.32 17.19 -9.11
CA TRP A 89 -10.39 15.89 -9.77
C TRP A 89 -10.27 16.02 -11.29
N TYR A 90 -9.52 15.12 -11.90
CA TYR A 90 -9.41 14.97 -13.36
C TYR A 90 -9.32 13.49 -13.75
N GLU A 91 -9.68 13.16 -14.99
CA GLU A 91 -9.50 11.81 -15.55
C GLU A 91 -8.03 11.58 -15.91
N ASN A 92 -7.43 10.52 -15.37
CA ASN A 92 -6.03 10.17 -15.60
C ASN A 92 -5.93 8.90 -16.45
N GLN A 93 -6.38 8.98 -17.70
CA GLN A 93 -6.35 7.85 -18.63
C GLN A 93 -4.92 7.47 -19.05
N GLU A 94 -3.97 8.39 -18.92
CA GLU A 94 -2.57 8.21 -19.36
C GLU A 94 -1.88 7.06 -18.62
N VAL A 95 -2.15 6.88 -17.33
CA VAL A 95 -1.50 5.83 -16.51
C VAL A 95 -1.81 4.40 -16.99
N CYS A 96 -2.94 4.20 -17.69
CA CYS A 96 -3.32 2.89 -18.25
C CYS A 96 -3.30 2.85 -19.79
N ASN A 97 -2.77 3.87 -20.48
CA ASN A 97 -2.89 4.03 -21.94
C ASN A 97 -1.79 3.30 -22.74
N ALA A 98 -1.10 2.34 -22.14
CA ALA A 98 -0.03 1.57 -22.76
C ALA A 98 -0.21 0.06 -22.50
N CYS A 99 0.42 -0.74 -23.35
CA CYS A 99 0.49 -2.19 -23.18
C CYS A 99 1.73 -2.55 -22.36
N PHE A 100 1.52 -2.90 -21.10
CA PHE A 100 2.62 -3.26 -20.21
C PHE A 100 3.00 -4.73 -20.38
N ASP A 101 4.30 -5.01 -20.49
CA ASP A 101 4.85 -6.37 -20.63
C ASP A 101 5.49 -6.86 -19.32
N PHE A 102 4.70 -6.89 -18.25
CA PHE A 102 5.15 -7.46 -16.99
C PHE A 102 5.04 -9.00 -17.00
N PRO A 103 5.80 -9.71 -16.15
CA PRO A 103 5.53 -11.12 -15.86
C PRO A 103 4.08 -11.34 -15.42
N LYS A 104 3.51 -12.50 -15.79
CA LYS A 104 2.12 -12.85 -15.48
C LYS A 104 2.04 -14.08 -14.59
N ALA A 105 1.15 -14.05 -13.60
CA ALA A 105 0.76 -15.19 -12.79
C ALA A 105 -0.77 -15.42 -12.86
N SER A 106 -1.22 -16.51 -12.26
CA SER A 106 -2.64 -16.85 -12.12
C SER A 106 -3.08 -16.62 -10.68
N LEU A 107 -3.87 -15.56 -10.45
CA LEU A 107 -4.46 -15.27 -9.15
C LEU A 107 -5.67 -16.19 -8.93
N LYS A 108 -5.56 -17.08 -7.95
CA LYS A 108 -6.65 -17.96 -7.49
C LYS A 108 -7.59 -17.14 -6.61
N THR A 109 -8.84 -17.03 -7.02
CA THR A 109 -9.90 -16.36 -6.25
C THR A 109 -10.99 -17.35 -5.85
N SER A 110 -11.91 -16.95 -4.97
CA SER A 110 -13.09 -17.76 -4.64
C SER A 110 -14.04 -17.99 -5.82
N ASN A 111 -13.87 -17.24 -6.92
CA ASN A 111 -14.74 -17.21 -8.09
C ASN A 111 -13.98 -17.64 -9.36
N GLY A 112 -12.94 -18.47 -9.18
CA GLY A 112 -12.08 -18.96 -10.26
C GLY A 112 -10.85 -18.07 -10.48
N PRO A 113 -9.88 -18.55 -11.28
CA PRO A 113 -8.65 -17.81 -11.50
C PRO A 113 -8.86 -16.56 -12.37
N THR A 114 -7.98 -15.58 -12.20
CA THR A 114 -7.86 -14.39 -13.07
C THR A 114 -6.38 -14.08 -13.31
N PRO A 115 -5.99 -13.56 -14.49
CA PRO A 115 -4.62 -13.10 -14.71
C PRO A 115 -4.26 -11.96 -13.75
N ILE A 116 -3.03 -11.99 -13.25
CA ILE A 116 -2.40 -10.88 -12.53
C ILE A 116 -1.00 -10.65 -13.08
N PHE A 117 -0.68 -9.40 -13.38
CA PHE A 117 0.66 -8.96 -13.77
C PHE A 117 1.43 -8.58 -12.52
N ILE A 118 2.64 -9.09 -12.40
CA ILE A 118 3.44 -9.06 -11.17
C ILE A 118 4.85 -8.55 -11.45
N TYR A 119 5.56 -8.16 -10.41
CA TYR A 119 6.98 -7.85 -10.54
C TYR A 119 7.82 -9.11 -10.77
N PRO A 120 9.01 -8.97 -11.39
CA PRO A 120 10.05 -10.01 -11.33
C PRO A 120 10.38 -10.40 -9.88
N ARG A 121 10.70 -11.68 -9.68
CA ARG A 121 10.90 -12.28 -8.34
C ARG A 121 12.01 -11.60 -7.54
N ASP A 122 13.04 -11.12 -8.22
CA ASP A 122 14.17 -10.40 -7.63
C ASP A 122 13.84 -8.96 -7.22
N GLN A 123 12.70 -8.42 -7.67
CA GLN A 123 12.21 -7.08 -7.31
C GLN A 123 11.14 -7.13 -6.21
N ASP A 124 10.35 -8.20 -6.13
CA ASP A 124 9.33 -8.37 -5.10
C ASP A 124 9.29 -9.83 -4.60
N ILE A 125 10.02 -10.05 -3.50
CA ILE A 125 10.15 -11.37 -2.90
C ILE A 125 8.93 -11.79 -2.08
N TRP A 126 7.95 -10.89 -1.90
CA TRP A 126 6.80 -11.10 -1.02
C TRP A 126 5.54 -11.37 -1.81
N VAL A 127 4.96 -10.34 -2.43
CA VAL A 127 3.64 -10.45 -3.06
C VAL A 127 3.76 -11.22 -4.37
N SER A 128 4.62 -10.74 -5.27
CA SER A 128 4.83 -11.34 -6.59
C SER A 128 5.34 -12.79 -6.49
N THR A 129 6.27 -13.07 -5.57
CA THR A 129 6.76 -14.44 -5.34
C THR A 129 5.64 -15.36 -4.82
N SER A 130 4.83 -14.90 -3.86
CA SER A 130 3.69 -15.70 -3.37
C SER A 130 2.65 -15.97 -4.46
N LEU A 131 2.43 -15.00 -5.36
CA LEU A 131 1.53 -15.17 -6.50
C LEU A 131 2.08 -16.16 -7.53
N GLN A 132 3.39 -16.16 -7.79
CA GLN A 132 4.02 -17.16 -8.66
C GLN A 132 3.93 -18.57 -8.07
N ASP A 133 4.30 -18.72 -6.80
CA ASP A 133 4.44 -20.03 -6.17
C ASP A 133 3.08 -20.64 -5.78
N LYS A 134 2.16 -19.82 -5.28
CA LYS A 134 0.90 -20.29 -4.66
C LYS A 134 -0.34 -19.85 -5.42
N GLY A 135 -0.25 -18.78 -6.22
CA GLY A 135 -1.39 -18.16 -6.88
C GLY A 135 -2.25 -17.31 -5.94
N THR A 136 -1.74 -16.94 -4.75
CA THR A 136 -2.48 -16.11 -3.78
C THR A 136 -1.50 -15.36 -2.88
N PHE A 137 -1.98 -14.27 -2.29
CA PHE A 137 -1.31 -13.55 -1.20
C PHE A 137 -2.38 -13.26 -0.13
N GLU A 138 -2.00 -13.34 1.15
CA GLU A 138 -2.90 -13.03 2.29
C GLU A 138 -4.28 -13.71 2.22
N SER A 139 -4.29 -15.02 1.93
CA SER A 139 -5.52 -15.77 1.66
C SER A 139 -6.56 -15.71 2.79
N GLU A 140 -6.14 -15.59 4.05
CA GLU A 140 -7.05 -15.47 5.19
C GLU A 140 -7.86 -14.17 5.16
N LYS A 141 -7.23 -13.02 4.84
CA LYS A 141 -7.93 -11.74 4.64
C LYS A 141 -8.91 -11.81 3.48
N LEU A 142 -8.49 -12.40 2.36
CA LEU A 142 -9.37 -12.63 1.21
C LEU A 142 -10.57 -13.52 1.56
N MET A 143 -10.41 -14.51 2.43
CA MET A 143 -11.53 -15.34 2.91
C MET A 143 -12.52 -14.54 3.76
N VAL A 144 -12.05 -13.62 4.61
CA VAL A 144 -12.93 -12.70 5.36
C VAL A 144 -13.76 -11.87 4.40
N ILE A 145 -13.11 -11.20 3.43
CA ILE A 145 -13.78 -10.34 2.45
C ILE A 145 -14.76 -11.16 1.59
N SER A 146 -14.35 -12.34 1.10
CA SER A 146 -15.19 -13.25 0.33
C SER A 146 -16.44 -13.68 1.13
N LYS A 147 -16.29 -13.99 2.42
CA LYS A 147 -17.43 -14.29 3.28
C LYS A 147 -18.35 -13.08 3.46
N MET A 148 -17.80 -11.88 3.69
CA MET A 148 -18.60 -10.65 3.79
C MET A 148 -19.39 -10.36 2.50
N MET A 149 -18.79 -10.55 1.32
CA MET A 149 -19.47 -10.38 0.03
C MET A 149 -20.55 -11.44 -0.26
N LYS A 150 -20.43 -12.63 0.34
CA LYS A 150 -21.48 -13.66 0.30
C LYS A 150 -22.64 -13.32 1.23
N ASP A 151 -22.33 -12.85 2.43
CA ASP A 151 -23.33 -12.47 3.44
C ASP A 151 -24.06 -11.16 3.05
N HIS A 152 -23.46 -10.34 2.17
CA HIS A 152 -24.01 -9.07 1.69
C HIS A 152 -23.90 -8.96 0.15
N PRO A 153 -24.95 -9.34 -0.60
CA PRO A 153 -24.90 -9.36 -2.07
C PRO A 153 -24.69 -7.99 -2.74
N ASP A 154 -25.04 -6.92 -2.05
CA ASP A 154 -24.92 -5.51 -2.46
C ASP A 154 -23.59 -4.86 -2.04
N LEU A 155 -22.69 -5.62 -1.41
CA LEU A 155 -21.44 -5.11 -0.87
C LEU A 155 -20.39 -4.84 -1.95
N ASN A 156 -19.92 -3.60 -2.00
CA ASN A 156 -18.77 -3.19 -2.80
C ASN A 156 -17.53 -2.98 -1.92
N ILE A 157 -16.34 -2.97 -2.52
CA ILE A 157 -15.07 -2.90 -1.77
C ILE A 157 -14.34 -1.60 -2.08
N ILE A 158 -13.73 -0.99 -1.07
CA ILE A 158 -12.72 0.05 -1.27
C ILE A 158 -11.37 -0.52 -0.85
N ASP A 159 -10.44 -0.59 -1.79
CA ASP A 159 -9.10 -1.17 -1.64
C ASP A 159 -8.07 -0.03 -1.62
N ILE A 160 -7.61 0.35 -0.44
CA ILE A 160 -6.70 1.49 -0.24
C ILE A 160 -5.30 0.95 -0.01
N GLY A 161 -4.35 1.43 -0.81
CA GLY A 161 -3.04 0.79 -0.97
C GLY A 161 -3.22 -0.51 -1.75
N ALA A 162 -3.82 -0.42 -2.94
CA ALA A 162 -4.17 -1.59 -3.73
C ALA A 162 -2.96 -2.39 -4.22
N ASN A 163 -1.76 -1.80 -4.21
CA ASN A 163 -0.51 -2.43 -4.63
C ASN A 163 -0.69 -2.97 -6.07
N ILE A 164 -0.24 -4.18 -6.40
CA ILE A 164 -0.44 -4.78 -7.73
C ILE A 164 -1.86 -5.36 -7.94
N GLY A 165 -2.80 -5.14 -7.01
CA GLY A 165 -4.22 -5.38 -7.22
C GLY A 165 -4.76 -6.75 -6.78
N VAL A 166 -4.13 -7.44 -5.82
CA VAL A 166 -4.61 -8.75 -5.35
C VAL A 166 -6.06 -8.71 -4.89
N TYR A 167 -6.42 -7.72 -4.06
CA TYR A 167 -7.77 -7.54 -3.52
C TYR A 167 -8.72 -6.97 -4.57
N THR A 168 -8.25 -5.97 -5.32
CA THR A 168 -8.96 -5.38 -6.47
C THR A 168 -9.43 -6.45 -7.47
N LEU A 169 -8.52 -7.28 -7.98
CA LEU A 169 -8.85 -8.30 -8.99
C LEU A 169 -9.72 -9.41 -8.42
N SER A 170 -9.46 -9.84 -7.17
CA SER A 170 -10.27 -10.86 -6.51
C SER A 170 -11.73 -10.40 -6.34
N THR A 171 -11.92 -9.14 -5.95
CA THR A 171 -13.24 -8.53 -5.78
C THR A 171 -13.96 -8.40 -7.11
N ALA A 172 -13.30 -7.84 -8.12
CA ALA A 172 -13.88 -7.67 -9.44
C ALA A 172 -14.24 -9.00 -10.10
N LYS A 173 -13.40 -10.03 -9.90
CA LYS A 173 -13.67 -11.41 -10.36
C LYS A 173 -14.88 -12.04 -9.67
N ALA A 174 -15.17 -11.64 -8.44
CA ALA A 174 -16.39 -12.04 -7.73
C ALA A 174 -17.65 -11.29 -8.21
N GLY A 175 -17.54 -10.40 -9.21
CA GLY A 175 -18.66 -9.63 -9.75
C GLY A 175 -19.08 -8.46 -8.85
N ARG A 176 -18.18 -7.99 -7.99
CA ARG A 176 -18.40 -6.80 -7.13
C ARG A 176 -17.63 -5.61 -7.67
N LYS A 177 -18.14 -4.40 -7.40
CA LYS A 177 -17.42 -3.17 -7.75
C LYS A 177 -16.34 -2.90 -6.72
N VAL A 178 -15.20 -2.41 -7.19
CA VAL A 178 -14.07 -2.03 -6.36
C VAL A 178 -13.55 -0.65 -6.74
N LEU A 179 -13.42 0.21 -5.73
CA LEU A 179 -12.70 1.48 -5.83
C LEU A 179 -11.29 1.25 -5.26
N ALA A 180 -10.30 1.18 -6.14
CA ALA A 180 -8.92 0.93 -5.76
C ALA A 180 -8.14 2.25 -5.73
N VAL A 181 -7.48 2.54 -4.60
CA VAL A 181 -6.62 3.70 -4.43
C VAL A 181 -5.18 3.22 -4.34
N GLU A 182 -4.34 3.68 -5.27
CA GLU A 182 -2.93 3.32 -5.34
C GLU A 182 -2.09 4.54 -5.69
N ALA A 183 -0.95 4.68 -5.01
CA ALA A 183 -0.11 5.85 -5.07
C ALA A 183 1.03 5.73 -6.11
N LEU A 184 1.55 4.52 -6.32
CA LEU A 184 2.69 4.30 -7.20
C LEU A 184 2.23 4.02 -8.63
N ASP A 185 2.72 4.83 -9.59
CA ASP A 185 2.46 4.66 -11.03
C ASP A 185 2.65 3.20 -11.48
N ARG A 186 3.77 2.59 -11.09
CA ARG A 186 4.11 1.23 -11.53
C ARG A 186 3.11 0.20 -11.01
N ASN A 187 2.67 0.30 -9.75
CA ASN A 187 1.61 -0.54 -9.20
C ASN A 187 0.29 -0.32 -9.94
N MET A 188 -0.05 0.94 -10.24
CA MET A 188 -1.23 1.28 -11.03
C MET A 188 -1.18 0.59 -12.41
N GLN A 189 -0.02 0.60 -13.08
CA GLN A 189 0.17 -0.06 -14.38
C GLN A 189 -0.01 -1.59 -14.29
N HIS A 190 0.46 -2.23 -13.20
CA HIS A 190 0.18 -3.65 -12.93
C HIS A 190 -1.31 -3.93 -12.79
N ILE A 191 -2.05 -3.08 -12.06
CA ILE A 191 -3.51 -3.17 -11.94
C ILE A 191 -4.15 -3.00 -13.32
N CYS A 192 -3.79 -1.96 -14.08
CA CYS A 192 -4.32 -1.69 -15.41
C CYS A 192 -4.21 -2.92 -16.32
N ALA A 193 -2.99 -3.48 -16.45
CA ALA A 193 -2.71 -4.63 -17.30
C ALA A 193 -3.53 -5.87 -16.88
N SER A 194 -3.64 -6.09 -15.56
CA SER A 194 -4.37 -7.24 -15.01
C SER A 194 -5.87 -7.13 -15.23
N VAL A 195 -6.44 -5.95 -15.02
CA VAL A 195 -7.87 -5.67 -15.24
C VAL A 195 -8.22 -5.82 -16.72
N MET A 196 -7.37 -5.32 -17.62
CA MET A 196 -7.59 -5.41 -19.06
C MET A 196 -7.51 -6.85 -19.58
N GLU A 197 -6.48 -7.61 -19.20
CA GLU A 197 -6.34 -9.03 -19.59
C GLU A 197 -7.42 -9.91 -18.94
N GLY A 198 -7.86 -9.57 -17.72
CA GLY A 198 -8.89 -10.30 -17.00
C GLY A 198 -10.32 -10.00 -17.47
N GLY A 199 -10.53 -8.97 -18.28
CA GLY A 199 -11.88 -8.53 -18.68
C GLY A 199 -12.69 -7.96 -17.52
N LEU A 200 -12.05 -7.26 -16.59
CA LEU A 200 -12.65 -6.80 -15.31
C LEU A 200 -13.02 -5.30 -15.29
N GLN A 201 -12.93 -4.62 -16.44
CA GLN A 201 -13.03 -3.16 -16.56
C GLN A 201 -14.35 -2.57 -16.05
N ASP A 202 -15.44 -3.34 -16.09
CA ASP A 202 -16.77 -2.86 -15.68
C ASP A 202 -16.97 -2.83 -14.16
N ASN A 203 -16.06 -3.47 -13.41
CA ASN A 203 -16.13 -3.57 -11.96
C ASN A 203 -15.01 -2.81 -11.24
N VAL A 204 -14.03 -2.25 -11.96
CA VAL A 204 -12.85 -1.63 -11.36
C VAL A 204 -12.80 -0.13 -11.64
N TYR A 205 -12.65 0.64 -10.57
CA TYR A 205 -12.53 2.09 -10.57
C TYR A 205 -11.22 2.46 -9.87
N LEU A 206 -10.38 3.23 -10.54
CA LEU A 206 -9.00 3.48 -10.08
C LEU A 206 -8.81 4.93 -9.66
N ILE A 207 -8.17 5.12 -8.51
CA ILE A 207 -7.78 6.42 -7.98
C ILE A 207 -6.27 6.43 -7.84
N HIS A 208 -5.60 7.25 -8.64
CA HIS A 208 -4.15 7.38 -8.63
C HIS A 208 -3.74 8.59 -7.76
N ASN A 209 -3.68 8.35 -6.45
CA ASN A 209 -3.33 9.29 -5.39
C ASN A 209 -2.87 8.52 -4.14
N ALA A 210 -2.15 9.17 -3.23
CA ALA A 210 -1.96 8.67 -1.87
C ALA A 210 -3.08 9.16 -0.93
N ILE A 211 -3.43 8.39 0.11
CA ILE A 211 -4.36 8.85 1.16
C ILE A 211 -3.58 9.37 2.38
N SER A 212 -4.02 10.52 2.91
CA SER A 212 -3.46 11.18 4.09
C SER A 212 -4.54 12.03 4.78
N ASN A 213 -4.14 12.89 5.71
CA ASN A 213 -4.99 13.85 6.44
C ASN A 213 -5.03 15.26 5.80
N GLY A 214 -4.56 15.40 4.56
CA GLY A 214 -4.54 16.68 3.86
C GLY A 214 -4.04 16.57 2.43
N HIS A 215 -3.94 17.72 1.76
CA HIS A 215 -3.60 17.83 0.35
C HIS A 215 -2.20 18.41 0.16
N SER A 216 -1.29 17.59 -0.34
CA SER A 216 0.10 17.97 -0.60
C SER A 216 0.74 17.04 -1.61
N VAL A 217 1.75 17.51 -2.33
CA VAL A 217 2.64 16.61 -3.07
C VAL A 217 3.60 15.97 -2.09
N VAL A 218 3.69 14.64 -2.09
CA VAL A 218 4.59 13.87 -1.22
C VAL A 218 5.52 13.00 -2.06
N ASN A 219 6.72 12.76 -1.55
CA ASN A 219 7.61 11.76 -2.13
C ASN A 219 7.19 10.37 -1.68
N LEU A 220 7.24 9.41 -2.59
CA LEU A 220 7.05 7.99 -2.27
C LEU A 220 8.40 7.34 -2.01
N GLY A 221 8.46 6.53 -0.95
CA GLY A 221 9.56 5.61 -0.69
C GLY A 221 9.13 4.19 -1.04
N VAL A 222 10.07 3.37 -1.52
CA VAL A 222 9.83 1.95 -1.79
C VAL A 222 10.85 1.12 -1.02
N ASP A 223 10.41 -0.05 -0.59
CA ASP A 223 11.27 -1.09 -0.05
C ASP A 223 11.90 -1.87 -1.21
N LYS A 224 13.24 -1.85 -1.32
CA LYS A 224 13.97 -2.50 -2.42
C LYS A 224 13.66 -3.99 -2.64
N SER A 225 13.20 -4.68 -1.60
CA SER A 225 12.85 -6.09 -1.65
C SER A 225 11.34 -6.34 -1.79
N ASN A 226 10.55 -5.28 -1.67
CA ASN A 226 9.10 -5.29 -1.69
C ASN A 226 8.61 -4.06 -2.48
N MET A 227 8.65 -4.14 -3.81
CA MET A 227 8.11 -3.05 -4.65
C MET A 227 6.63 -2.73 -4.33
N GLY A 228 5.90 -3.70 -3.78
CA GLY A 228 4.54 -3.51 -3.30
C GLY A 228 4.41 -2.77 -1.97
N GLY A 229 5.47 -2.71 -1.15
CA GLY A 229 5.48 -2.05 0.16
C GLY A 229 5.85 -0.57 0.10
N THR A 230 5.21 0.14 -0.82
CA THR A 230 5.41 1.58 -1.04
C THR A 230 4.78 2.37 0.10
N PHE A 231 5.50 3.36 0.62
CA PHE A 231 5.03 4.19 1.72
C PHE A 231 5.24 5.68 1.40
N VAL A 232 4.46 6.55 2.05
CA VAL A 232 4.66 8.00 1.94
C VAL A 232 5.83 8.43 2.82
N ASP A 233 6.84 9.08 2.24
CA ASP A 233 8.05 9.50 2.94
C ASP A 233 7.88 10.89 3.59
N VAL A 234 6.95 10.99 4.55
CA VAL A 234 6.75 12.17 5.39
C VAL A 234 6.64 11.73 6.85
N ASP A 235 7.49 12.25 7.72
CA ASP A 235 7.60 11.87 9.14
C ASP A 235 7.76 10.35 9.36
N SER A 236 8.32 9.64 8.38
CA SER A 236 8.37 8.18 8.34
C SER A 236 9.57 7.60 9.10
N GLY A 237 10.13 8.32 10.07
CA GLY A 237 11.37 7.92 10.76
C GLY A 237 11.28 6.53 11.39
N HIS A 238 10.18 6.28 12.12
CA HIS A 238 9.89 4.97 12.71
C HIS A 238 9.57 3.90 11.65
N ILE A 239 8.87 4.26 10.57
CA ILE A 239 8.57 3.34 9.47
C ILE A 239 9.86 2.90 8.76
N LYS A 240 10.79 3.85 8.54
CA LYS A 240 12.12 3.59 7.96
C LYS A 240 12.98 2.71 8.86
N GLU A 241 12.88 2.90 10.19
CA GLU A 241 13.53 2.06 11.18
C GLU A 241 12.98 0.62 11.14
N LEU A 242 11.66 0.45 11.13
CA LEU A 242 11.01 -0.87 10.97
C LEU A 242 11.32 -1.52 9.62
N LYS A 243 11.50 -0.73 8.55
CA LYS A 243 11.96 -1.22 7.25
C LYS A 243 13.47 -1.49 7.20
N LEU A 244 14.20 -1.32 8.31
CA LEU A 244 15.62 -1.68 8.49
C LEU A 244 16.55 -1.11 7.39
N GLY A 245 16.31 0.12 6.94
CA GLY A 245 17.12 0.76 5.89
C GLY A 245 16.88 0.23 4.47
N ARG A 246 15.86 -0.63 4.25
CA ARG A 246 15.42 -1.07 2.91
C ARG A 246 14.65 0.01 2.14
N ALA A 247 14.18 1.03 2.85
CA ALA A 247 13.59 2.24 2.31
C ALA A 247 14.65 3.06 1.56
N GLN A 248 14.52 3.20 0.25
CA GLN A 248 15.38 4.09 -0.55
C GLN A 248 14.55 5.11 -1.33
N GLY A 249 15.20 6.21 -1.74
CA GLY A 249 14.88 7.08 -2.88
C GLY A 249 13.46 7.67 -3.01
N THR A 250 13.35 8.74 -3.80
CA THR A 250 12.04 9.28 -4.23
C THR A 250 11.57 8.48 -5.46
N TYR A 251 10.68 7.51 -5.27
CA TYR A 251 10.11 6.67 -6.34
C TYR A 251 8.97 7.37 -7.10
N GLY A 252 9.13 8.67 -7.29
CA GLY A 252 8.10 9.58 -7.78
C GLY A 252 7.46 10.40 -6.68
N GLN A 253 6.61 11.30 -7.13
CA GLN A 253 5.79 12.17 -6.29
C GLN A 253 4.34 11.92 -6.63
N VAL A 254 3.49 11.98 -5.61
CA VAL A 254 2.05 11.85 -5.78
C VAL A 254 1.34 12.88 -4.94
N TYR A 255 0.17 13.32 -5.41
CA TYR A 255 -0.68 14.20 -4.63
C TYR A 255 -1.50 13.40 -3.61
N THR A 256 -1.53 13.86 -2.37
CA THR A 256 -2.35 13.26 -1.32
C THR A 256 -3.78 13.76 -1.36
N ILE A 257 -4.71 12.85 -1.11
CA ILE A 257 -6.13 13.12 -0.86
C ILE A 257 -6.51 12.61 0.53
N THR A 258 -7.71 12.96 0.97
CA THR A 258 -8.34 12.45 2.18
C THR A 258 -9.41 11.42 1.84
N MET A 259 -9.82 10.62 2.83
CA MET A 259 -10.97 9.72 2.69
C MET A 259 -12.25 10.48 2.35
N ASP A 260 -12.45 11.67 2.95
CA ASP A 260 -13.63 12.50 2.69
C ASP A 260 -13.68 13.00 1.22
N ASP A 261 -12.55 13.21 0.55
CA ASP A 261 -12.53 13.64 -0.87
C ASP A 261 -13.11 12.57 -1.81
N LEU A 262 -13.03 11.29 -1.44
CA LEU A 262 -13.58 10.20 -2.25
C LEU A 262 -15.07 10.39 -2.50
N LEU A 263 -15.81 10.98 -1.55
CA LEU A 263 -17.25 11.26 -1.64
C LEU A 263 -17.62 12.17 -2.82
N GLU A 264 -16.67 12.93 -3.35
CA GLU A 264 -16.89 13.84 -4.49
C GLU A 264 -16.92 13.09 -5.83
N LEU A 265 -16.41 11.84 -5.87
CA LEU A 265 -16.36 11.05 -7.09
C LEU A 265 -17.78 10.62 -7.51
N PRO A 266 -18.16 10.79 -8.79
CA PRO A 266 -19.50 10.43 -9.26
C PRO A 266 -19.88 8.96 -9.01
N ILE A 267 -18.88 8.07 -8.96
CA ILE A 267 -19.09 6.65 -8.74
C ILE A 267 -19.54 6.32 -7.30
N MET A 268 -19.30 7.18 -6.32
CA MET A 268 -19.64 6.89 -4.92
C MET A 268 -21.12 6.64 -4.66
N LYS A 269 -22.01 7.06 -5.57
CA LYS A 269 -23.43 6.68 -5.54
C LYS A 269 -23.66 5.16 -5.57
N GLU A 270 -22.70 4.39 -6.05
CA GLU A 270 -22.73 2.92 -6.09
C GLU A 270 -22.03 2.27 -4.89
N PHE A 271 -21.31 3.06 -4.09
CA PHE A 271 -20.52 2.62 -2.94
C PHE A 271 -21.20 3.05 -1.63
N GLN A 272 -22.52 2.84 -1.51
CA GLN A 272 -23.27 3.24 -0.30
C GLN A 272 -23.12 2.25 0.85
N LYS A 273 -22.80 0.99 0.55
CA LYS A 273 -22.48 -0.06 1.51
C LYS A 273 -21.17 -0.72 1.12
N VAL A 274 -20.16 -0.56 1.96
CA VAL A 274 -18.79 -0.96 1.61
C VAL A 274 -18.09 -1.73 2.71
N PHE A 275 -17.15 -2.56 2.28
CA PHE A 275 -16.07 -3.05 3.13
C PHE A 275 -14.78 -2.39 2.68
N ILE A 276 -13.97 -1.93 3.63
CA ILE A 276 -12.71 -1.23 3.34
C ILE A 276 -11.55 -2.15 3.71
N LYS A 277 -10.58 -2.27 2.82
CA LYS A 277 -9.23 -2.73 3.14
C LYS A 277 -8.29 -1.53 3.02
N MET A 278 -7.45 -1.30 4.03
CA MET A 278 -6.43 -0.26 4.01
C MET A 278 -5.10 -0.83 4.49
N ASP A 279 -4.10 -0.65 3.65
CA ASP A 279 -2.72 -1.08 3.90
C ASP A 279 -1.85 -0.04 3.19
N VAL A 280 -1.54 1.03 3.91
CA VAL A 280 -0.82 2.21 3.41
C VAL A 280 0.49 2.40 4.17
N GLU A 281 1.01 1.31 4.74
CA GLU A 281 2.36 1.20 5.29
C GLU A 281 2.65 2.25 6.39
N GLY A 282 1.69 2.41 7.32
CA GLY A 282 1.79 3.27 8.51
C GLY A 282 1.06 4.61 8.42
N PHE A 283 0.42 4.93 7.29
CA PHE A 283 -0.37 6.15 7.08
C PHE A 283 -1.85 6.03 7.51
N GLU A 284 -2.26 4.87 8.03
CA GLU A 284 -3.62 4.55 8.44
C GLU A 284 -4.19 5.59 9.42
N ALA A 285 -3.39 5.98 10.42
CA ALA A 285 -3.79 6.99 11.40
C ALA A 285 -4.08 8.36 10.78
N ARG A 286 -3.33 8.75 9.73
CA ARG A 286 -3.60 10.00 8.98
C ARG A 286 -4.83 9.85 8.10
N ALA A 287 -4.98 8.70 7.43
CA ALA A 287 -6.13 8.44 6.59
C ALA A 287 -7.46 8.56 7.37
N VAL A 288 -7.54 7.97 8.57
CA VAL A 288 -8.76 8.03 9.39
C VAL A 288 -9.01 9.41 10.00
N GLU A 289 -7.97 10.22 10.25
CA GLU A 289 -8.11 11.58 10.80
C GLU A 289 -9.02 12.48 9.94
N LYS A 290 -9.07 12.23 8.62
CA LYS A 290 -9.94 12.92 7.66
C LYS A 290 -10.93 11.99 6.96
N ALA A 291 -11.57 11.10 7.73
CA ALA A 291 -12.61 10.19 7.24
C ALA A 291 -13.98 10.41 7.91
N THR A 292 -14.18 11.52 8.62
CA THR A 292 -15.42 11.71 9.41
C THR A 292 -16.66 11.74 8.52
N LYS A 293 -16.66 12.56 7.48
CA LYS A 293 -17.82 12.68 6.58
C LYS A 293 -18.02 11.38 5.80
N PHE A 294 -16.94 10.69 5.46
CA PHE A 294 -17.00 9.40 4.79
C PHE A 294 -17.80 8.39 5.61
N PHE A 295 -17.44 8.20 6.89
CA PHE A 295 -18.13 7.24 7.77
C PHE A 295 -19.55 7.69 8.18
N GLU A 296 -19.86 8.98 8.08
CA GLU A 296 -21.24 9.49 8.28
C GLU A 296 -22.16 9.20 7.08
N LYS A 297 -21.61 9.24 5.86
CA LYS A 297 -22.40 9.09 4.63
C LYS A 297 -22.45 7.67 4.09
N ILE A 298 -21.38 6.89 4.31
CA ILE A 298 -21.23 5.56 3.75
C ILE A 298 -21.41 4.51 4.85
N ASN A 299 -22.23 3.49 4.58
CA ASN A 299 -22.37 2.35 5.47
C ASN A 299 -21.15 1.43 5.35
N VAL A 300 -20.16 1.62 6.23
CA VAL A 300 -18.96 0.78 6.29
C VAL A 300 -19.22 -0.46 7.15
N VAL A 301 -19.48 -1.61 6.54
CA VAL A 301 -19.86 -2.84 7.27
C VAL A 301 -18.66 -3.59 7.85
N GLY A 302 -17.46 -3.23 7.44
CA GLY A 302 -16.21 -3.77 7.97
C GLY A 302 -15.01 -3.02 7.42
N PHE A 303 -13.95 -2.96 8.22
CA PHE A 303 -12.74 -2.24 7.87
C PHE A 303 -11.51 -3.01 8.36
N VAL A 304 -10.73 -3.55 7.42
CA VAL A 304 -9.42 -4.17 7.71
C VAL A 304 -8.33 -3.12 7.54
N MET A 305 -7.47 -3.02 8.54
CA MET A 305 -6.34 -2.10 8.57
C MET A 305 -5.05 -2.85 8.94
N GLU A 306 -3.96 -2.52 8.26
CA GLU A 306 -2.63 -2.92 8.70
C GLU A 306 -2.34 -2.27 10.07
N TRP A 307 -1.83 -3.06 11.01
CA TRP A 307 -1.66 -2.69 12.41
C TRP A 307 -0.21 -2.76 12.88
N GLU A 308 0.66 -3.47 12.17
CA GLU A 308 2.08 -3.67 12.52
C GLU A 308 2.76 -2.35 12.88
N PHE A 309 2.60 -1.32 12.02
CA PHE A 309 3.21 0.00 12.17
C PHE A 309 2.65 0.84 13.33
N HIS A 310 1.59 0.38 13.98
CA HIS A 310 0.93 1.09 15.07
C HIS A 310 1.17 0.47 16.44
N ARG A 311 1.75 -0.74 16.51
CA ARG A 311 2.03 -1.40 17.78
C ARG A 311 2.94 -0.53 18.64
N ASN A 312 2.47 -0.25 19.86
CA ASN A 312 3.17 0.59 20.84
C ASN A 312 3.48 2.02 20.35
N GLN A 313 2.79 2.50 19.31
CA GLN A 313 2.93 3.86 18.79
C GLN A 313 1.74 4.74 19.21
N PRO A 314 1.93 6.06 19.38
CA PRO A 314 0.81 6.99 19.66
C PRO A 314 -0.29 6.98 18.59
N THR A 315 0.07 6.59 17.36
CA THR A 315 -0.86 6.45 16.23
C THR A 315 -1.93 5.38 16.45
N ALA A 316 -1.64 4.29 17.19
CA ALA A 316 -2.65 3.30 17.57
C ALA A 316 -3.80 3.94 18.35
N LYS A 317 -3.49 4.81 19.31
CA LYS A 317 -4.51 5.49 20.12
C LYS A 317 -5.43 6.33 19.24
N LYS A 318 -4.87 7.06 18.26
CA LYS A 318 -5.66 7.87 17.32
C LYS A 318 -6.66 7.02 16.53
N ILE A 319 -6.22 5.87 16.01
CA ILE A 319 -7.10 4.95 15.26
C ILE A 319 -8.17 4.36 16.18
N ILE A 320 -7.79 3.88 17.37
CA ILE A 320 -8.73 3.32 18.35
C ILE A 320 -9.79 4.35 18.75
N ASP A 321 -9.39 5.56 19.10
CA ASP A 321 -10.32 6.63 19.48
C ASP A 321 -11.28 6.94 18.32
N PHE A 322 -10.77 7.05 17.08
CA PHE A 322 -11.60 7.31 15.90
C PHE A 322 -12.64 6.21 15.65
N MET A 323 -12.22 4.94 15.71
CA MET A 323 -13.08 3.79 15.43
C MET A 323 -14.11 3.55 16.55
N THR A 324 -13.69 3.65 17.81
CA THR A 324 -14.57 3.45 18.97
C THR A 324 -15.59 4.58 19.14
N ALA A 325 -15.25 5.83 18.80
CA ALA A 325 -16.21 6.94 18.74
C ALA A 325 -17.35 6.67 17.75
N ARG A 326 -17.11 5.82 16.75
CA ARG A 326 -18.09 5.36 15.75
C ARG A 326 -18.69 3.99 16.07
N LYS A 327 -18.49 3.51 17.30
CA LYS A 327 -18.98 2.23 17.81
C LYS A 327 -18.42 1.00 17.09
N TYR A 328 -17.27 1.10 16.44
CA TYR A 328 -16.58 -0.08 15.90
C TYR A 328 -15.79 -0.79 17.00
N LYS A 329 -15.76 -2.11 16.92
CA LYS A 329 -15.00 -2.98 17.83
C LYS A 329 -13.91 -3.74 17.05
N PRO A 330 -12.71 -3.89 17.62
CA PRO A 330 -11.61 -4.59 16.97
C PRO A 330 -11.77 -6.10 17.11
N HIS A 331 -11.41 -6.83 16.05
CA HIS A 331 -11.44 -8.28 15.98
C HIS A 331 -10.19 -8.79 15.25
N VAL A 332 -9.84 -10.05 15.50
CA VAL A 332 -8.83 -10.76 14.72
C VAL A 332 -9.27 -10.80 13.26
N CYS A 333 -8.34 -10.53 12.34
CA CYS A 333 -8.62 -10.51 10.90
C CYS A 333 -8.64 -11.93 10.31
N ASN A 334 -9.60 -12.74 10.75
CA ASN A 334 -9.87 -14.06 10.20
C ASN A 334 -11.37 -14.34 10.18
N VAL A 335 -11.75 -15.48 9.59
CA VAL A 335 -13.17 -15.88 9.46
C VAL A 335 -13.88 -16.01 10.81
N GLY A 336 -13.14 -16.37 11.86
CA GLY A 336 -13.65 -16.48 13.22
C GLY A 336 -13.98 -15.14 13.88
N LYS A 337 -13.33 -14.05 13.46
CA LYS A 337 -13.58 -12.67 13.92
C LYS A 337 -13.60 -12.57 15.45
N ALA A 338 -12.66 -13.24 16.13
CA ALA A 338 -12.60 -13.20 17.60
C ALA A 338 -12.37 -11.75 18.09
N PRO A 339 -13.10 -11.26 19.11
CA PRO A 339 -12.94 -9.89 19.59
C PRO A 339 -11.56 -9.67 20.22
N LEU A 340 -11.02 -8.48 20.06
CA LEU A 340 -9.72 -8.08 20.59
C LEU A 340 -9.88 -7.12 21.77
N ASN A 341 -9.02 -7.27 22.78
CA ASN A 341 -8.96 -6.33 23.91
C ASN A 341 -8.14 -5.09 23.55
N ILE A 342 -8.75 -3.91 23.60
CA ILE A 342 -8.12 -2.60 23.31
C ILE A 342 -6.90 -2.34 24.19
N ALA A 343 -6.91 -2.79 25.45
CA ALA A 343 -5.78 -2.62 26.36
C ALA A 343 -4.51 -3.38 25.90
N GLU A 344 -4.66 -4.33 24.97
CA GLU A 344 -3.57 -5.15 24.45
C GLU A 344 -3.21 -4.80 23.00
N SER A 345 -3.57 -3.59 22.54
CA SER A 345 -3.40 -3.18 21.13
C SER A 345 -1.95 -3.24 20.63
N GLY A 346 -0.96 -3.13 21.51
CA GLY A 346 0.46 -3.34 21.18
C GLY A 346 0.85 -4.78 20.84
N LYS A 347 -0.03 -5.76 21.08
CA LYS A 347 0.21 -7.20 20.87
C LYS A 347 -0.72 -7.82 19.81
N TRP A 348 -1.60 -7.04 19.20
CA TRP A 348 -2.51 -7.53 18.16
C TRP A 348 -1.73 -8.03 16.93
N GLY A 349 -2.40 -8.81 16.08
CA GLY A 349 -1.80 -9.36 14.84
C GLY A 349 -1.37 -8.29 13.83
N TYR A 350 -0.90 -8.74 12.67
CA TYR A 350 -0.44 -7.84 11.59
C TYR A 350 -1.57 -6.92 11.11
N ASP A 351 -2.79 -7.44 11.07
CA ASP A 351 -3.98 -6.72 10.66
C ASP A 351 -5.07 -6.80 11.74
N VAL A 352 -5.92 -5.76 11.75
CA VAL A 352 -7.09 -5.69 12.63
C VAL A 352 -8.34 -5.53 11.78
N LEU A 353 -9.37 -6.32 12.09
CA LEU A 353 -10.70 -6.18 11.51
C LEU A 353 -11.59 -5.38 12.47
N TRP A 354 -12.02 -4.21 12.04
CA TRP A 354 -13.01 -3.40 12.74
C TRP A 354 -14.40 -3.69 12.22
N LEU A 355 -15.34 -4.00 13.12
CA LEU A 355 -16.74 -4.26 12.79
C LEU A 355 -17.65 -3.32 13.59
N PRO A 356 -18.77 -2.86 13.01
CA PRO A 356 -19.80 -2.13 13.76
C PRO A 356 -20.27 -2.96 14.95
N GLY A 357 -20.37 -2.32 16.13
CA GLY A 357 -20.59 -2.97 17.41
C GLY A 357 -22.01 -2.98 17.94
#